data_AF-A0A7C9CQP0-F1
#
_entry.id   AF-A0A7C9CQP0-F1
#
_cell.length_a   1.000
_cell.length_b   1.000
_cell.length_c   1.000
_cell.angle_alpha   90.00
_cell.angle_beta   90.00
_cell.angle_gamma   90.00
#
_symmetry.space_group_name_H-M   'P 1'
#
loop_
_entity.id
_entity.type
_entity.pdbx_description
1 polymer ?
#
loop_
_entity_poly.entity_id
_entity_poly.type
_entity_poly.pdbx_seq_one_letter_code
_entity_poly.pdbx_strand_id
1 'polypeptide(L)'
;PASEVEKRSGRSEGGWRPLLFTASIASAKYFYQHLSRRNTIAQARRNVAQHYNLSNEVFSLFMDETMQYSCAVFKSENEDLKAAQLRKIHLLIDKARVEEHHELLEIGCGWGGFAIEVVQRTGCRYTGITLSEEQLKFAEQKVKAAGL
;
A
#
# COMPACT_ATOMS: atom_id res chain seq x y z
N PRO A 1 79.96 -12.21 31.49
CA PRO A 1 79.67 -12.27 32.94
C PRO A 1 78.19 -12.02 33.20
N ALA A 2 77.50 -13.07 33.68
CA ALA A 2 76.29 -13.11 34.52
C ALA A 2 75.12 -12.17 34.16
N SER A 3 74.00 -12.73 33.67
CA SER A 3 72.74 -12.95 34.42
C SER A 3 71.83 -11.71 34.34
N GLU A 4 70.57 -11.75 33.92
CA GLU A 4 69.50 -12.59 34.43
C GLU A 4 68.40 -12.80 33.38
N VAL A 5 67.91 -14.04 33.33
CA VAL A 5 66.64 -14.43 32.73
C VAL A 5 65.59 -14.25 33.81
N GLU A 6 64.62 -13.35 33.62
CA GLU A 6 63.43 -13.29 34.47
C GLU A 6 62.17 -13.60 33.67
N LYS A 7 61.64 -14.81 33.91
CA LYS A 7 60.29 -15.24 33.53
C LYS A 7 59.30 -14.74 34.58
N ARG A 8 58.21 -14.10 34.15
CA ARG A 8 56.86 -14.06 34.77
C ARG A 8 55.99 -13.19 33.86
N SER A 9 54.70 -13.37 33.65
CA SER A 9 53.70 -14.41 33.91
C SER A 9 52.41 -13.83 33.30
N GLY A 10 51.56 -14.66 32.67
CA GLY A 10 50.48 -14.21 31.81
C GLY A 10 49.37 -13.35 32.41
N ARG A 11 48.68 -12.64 31.51
CA ARG A 11 47.30 -12.10 31.58
C ARG A 11 47.07 -11.36 30.26
N SER A 12 45.95 -11.43 29.55
CA SER A 12 44.76 -12.28 29.50
C SER A 12 44.07 -11.87 28.19
N GLU A 13 43.58 -12.84 27.41
CA GLU A 13 42.88 -12.60 26.14
C GLU A 13 41.73 -11.60 26.29
N GLY A 14 41.87 -10.44 25.66
CA GLY A 14 40.90 -9.35 25.68
C GLY A 14 39.84 -9.50 24.59
N GLY A 15 38.78 -10.25 24.91
CA GLY A 15 37.42 -9.88 24.52
C GLY A 15 37.03 -10.00 23.06
N TRP A 16 37.02 -11.22 22.50
CA TRP A 16 36.10 -11.54 21.41
C TRP A 16 34.66 -11.43 21.94
N ARG A 17 34.05 -10.25 21.84
CA ARG A 17 32.59 -10.17 21.84
C ARG A 17 32.14 -10.96 20.61
N PRO A 18 31.40 -12.07 20.73
CA PRO A 18 30.97 -12.79 19.55
C PRO A 18 30.01 -11.86 18.82
N LEU A 19 30.45 -11.30 17.69
CA LEU A 19 29.61 -10.56 16.74
C LEU A 19 28.34 -11.35 16.39
N LEU A 20 28.43 -12.68 16.52
CA LEU A 20 27.36 -13.64 16.32
C LEU A 20 26.25 -13.57 17.39
N PHE A 21 26.55 -13.18 18.64
CA PHE A 21 25.54 -13.15 19.72
C PHE A 21 24.64 -11.92 19.63
N THR A 22 25.19 -10.75 19.28
CA THR A 22 24.39 -9.53 19.03
C THR A 22 23.57 -9.66 17.74
N ALA A 23 24.14 -10.27 16.69
CA ALA A 23 23.43 -10.52 15.43
C ALA A 23 22.25 -11.51 15.58
N SER A 24 22.39 -12.53 16.43
CA SER A 24 21.32 -13.50 16.69
C SER A 24 20.22 -12.94 17.59
N ILE A 25 20.53 -12.11 18.59
CA ILE A 25 19.51 -11.38 19.37
C ILE A 25 18.75 -10.40 18.47
N ALA A 26 19.45 -9.64 17.62
CA ALA A 26 18.81 -8.74 16.67
C ALA A 26 17.89 -9.51 15.70
N SER A 27 18.38 -10.62 15.13
CA SER A 27 17.60 -11.46 14.22
C SER A 27 16.37 -12.07 14.88
N ALA A 28 16.50 -12.57 16.12
CA ALA A 28 15.37 -13.07 16.89
C ALA A 28 14.34 -11.98 17.20
N LYS A 29 14.80 -10.76 17.51
CA LYS A 29 13.93 -9.59 17.67
C LYS A 29 13.19 -9.25 16.39
N TYR A 30 13.87 -9.19 15.24
CA TYR A 30 13.23 -8.91 13.95
C TYR A 30 12.27 -10.02 13.52
N PHE A 31 12.62 -11.29 13.75
CA PHE A 31 11.76 -12.44 13.50
C PHE A 31 10.52 -12.42 14.38
N TYR A 32 10.69 -12.15 15.68
CA TYR A 32 9.56 -12.00 16.61
C TYR A 32 8.69 -10.81 16.23
N GLN A 33 9.27 -9.66 15.87
CA GLN A 33 8.53 -8.50 15.37
C GLN A 33 7.78 -8.80 14.06
N HIS A 34 8.36 -9.59 13.17
CA HIS A 34 7.73 -10.02 11.93
C HIS A 34 6.54 -10.96 12.22
N LEU A 35 6.70 -11.91 13.13
CA LEU A 35 5.62 -12.81 13.54
C LEU A 35 4.54 -12.11 14.38
N SER A 36 4.92 -11.07 15.16
CA SER A 36 4.00 -10.28 15.98
C SER A 36 3.27 -9.19 15.17
N ARG A 37 3.65 -8.96 13.92
CA ARG A 37 2.92 -8.11 12.96
C ARG A 37 1.68 -8.84 12.42
N ARG A 38 0.79 -9.26 13.32
CA ARG A 38 -0.54 -9.73 12.92
C ARG A 38 -1.30 -8.55 12.33
N ASN A 39 -1.71 -8.68 11.07
CA ASN A 39 -2.55 -7.70 10.40
C ASN A 39 -4.00 -7.85 10.89
N THR A 40 -4.26 -7.49 12.15
CA THR A 40 -5.63 -7.45 12.68
C THR A 40 -6.41 -6.35 11.95
N ILE A 41 -7.73 -6.48 11.85
CA ILE A 41 -8.58 -5.47 11.17
C ILE A 41 -8.33 -4.07 11.74
N ALA A 42 -8.18 -3.95 13.07
CA ALA A 42 -7.86 -2.69 13.72
C ALA A 42 -6.46 -2.16 13.37
N GLN A 43 -5.45 -3.03 13.21
CA GLN A 43 -4.11 -2.65 12.76
C GLN A 43 -4.12 -2.22 11.30
N ALA A 44 -4.82 -2.97 10.43
CA ALA A 44 -4.98 -2.65 9.01
C ALA A 44 -5.64 -1.28 8.83
N ARG A 45 -6.75 -1.01 9.54
CA ARG A 45 -7.43 0.29 9.51
C ARG A 45 -6.50 1.42 9.97
N ARG A 46 -5.73 1.23 11.06
CA ARG A 46 -4.76 2.23 11.53
C ARG A 46 -3.65 2.49 10.52
N ASN A 47 -3.10 1.45 9.90
CA ASN A 47 -2.05 1.59 8.88
C ASN A 47 -2.56 2.32 7.63
N VAL A 48 -3.78 1.97 7.17
CA VAL A 48 -4.43 2.64 6.03
C VAL A 48 -4.74 4.10 6.38
N ALA A 49 -5.34 4.37 7.53
CA ALA A 49 -5.60 5.74 7.98
C ALA A 49 -4.31 6.57 8.01
N GLN A 50 -3.19 6.04 8.51
CA GLN A 50 -1.92 6.79 8.49
C GLN A 50 -1.42 7.15 7.08
N HIS A 51 -1.70 6.32 6.06
CA HIS A 51 -1.25 6.57 4.68
C HIS A 51 -2.24 7.39 3.85
N TYR A 52 -3.54 7.25 4.11
CA TYR A 52 -4.62 7.88 3.34
C TYR A 52 -5.37 9.00 4.08
N ASN A 53 -4.99 9.32 5.33
CA ASN A 53 -5.38 10.57 6.00
C ASN A 53 -4.53 11.76 5.54
N LEU A 54 -3.62 11.56 4.58
CA LEU A 54 -3.03 12.67 3.85
C LEU A 54 -4.16 13.31 3.01
N SER A 55 -4.32 14.65 3.10
CA SER A 55 -5.42 15.38 2.47
C SER A 55 -5.60 14.98 1.00
N ASN A 56 -6.85 14.83 0.55
CA ASN A 56 -7.19 14.60 -0.86
C ASN A 56 -6.53 15.63 -1.79
N GLU A 57 -6.28 16.84 -1.28
CA GLU A 57 -5.55 17.89 -1.96
C GLU A 57 -4.13 17.44 -2.36
N VAL A 58 -3.40 16.80 -1.44
CA VAL A 58 -2.03 16.34 -1.74
C VAL A 58 -2.03 15.27 -2.82
N PHE A 59 -2.97 14.33 -2.76
CA PHE A 59 -3.11 13.30 -3.81
C PHE A 59 -3.47 13.92 -5.16
N SER A 60 -4.34 14.92 -5.18
CA SER A 60 -4.74 15.62 -6.41
C SER A 60 -3.60 16.39 -7.09
N LEU A 61 -2.49 16.67 -6.39
CA LEU A 61 -1.33 17.35 -7.00
C LEU A 61 -0.57 16.47 -8.00
N PHE A 62 -0.64 15.15 -7.86
CA PHE A 62 0.13 14.21 -8.70
C PHE A 62 -0.71 13.12 -9.36
N MET A 63 -1.98 12.97 -8.96
CA MET A 63 -2.93 12.08 -9.60
C MET A 63 -3.74 12.83 -10.66
N ASP A 64 -4.32 12.10 -11.61
CA ASP A 64 -5.26 12.68 -12.57
C ASP A 64 -6.65 12.86 -11.94
N GLU A 65 -7.54 13.54 -12.67
CA GLU A 65 -8.92 13.87 -12.23
C GLU A 65 -9.79 12.65 -11.88
N THR A 66 -9.45 11.46 -12.38
CA THR A 66 -10.16 10.22 -12.01
C THR A 66 -9.87 9.80 -10.57
N MET A 67 -8.81 10.35 -9.96
CA MET A 67 -8.30 10.01 -8.63
C MET A 67 -8.01 8.52 -8.48
N GLN A 68 -7.36 7.92 -9.49
CA GLN A 68 -6.98 6.51 -9.51
C GLN A 68 -5.56 6.30 -8.97
N TYR A 69 -5.44 5.67 -7.79
CA TYR A 69 -4.15 5.32 -7.21
C TYR A 69 -3.80 3.85 -7.44
N SER A 70 -3.64 3.50 -8.73
CA SER A 70 -3.25 2.17 -9.21
C SER A 70 -2.55 2.29 -10.55
N CYS A 71 -1.95 1.21 -11.05
CA CYS A 71 -1.26 1.23 -12.34
C CYS A 71 -2.21 1.57 -13.48
N ALA A 72 -1.81 2.50 -14.35
CA ALA A 72 -2.49 2.77 -15.60
C ALA A 72 -2.03 1.81 -16.71
N VAL A 73 -2.78 1.72 -17.81
CA VAL A 73 -2.40 0.94 -18.99
C VAL A 73 -2.15 1.88 -20.15
N PHE A 74 -0.88 2.15 -20.46
CA PHE A 74 -0.47 3.04 -21.55
C PHE A 74 -0.40 2.32 -22.90
N LYS A 75 -0.82 2.98 -23.97
CA LYS A 75 -0.65 2.51 -25.36
C LYS A 75 0.59 3.08 -26.04
N SER A 76 1.09 4.22 -25.56
CA SER A 76 2.29 4.88 -26.05
C SER A 76 2.95 5.66 -24.90
N GLU A 77 4.22 6.01 -25.08
CA GLU A 77 5.03 6.66 -24.03
C GLU A 77 4.54 8.07 -23.66
N ASN A 78 3.96 8.79 -24.62
CA ASN A 78 3.54 10.19 -24.46
C ASN A 78 2.02 10.33 -24.22
N GLU A 79 1.37 9.27 -23.78
CA GLU A 79 -0.07 9.28 -23.56
C GLU A 79 -0.44 9.91 -22.21
N ASP A 80 -1.53 10.67 -22.21
CA ASP A 80 -2.10 11.28 -21.02
C ASP A 80 -2.50 10.24 -19.95
N LEU A 81 -2.20 10.56 -18.68
CA LEU A 81 -2.43 9.65 -17.56
C LEU A 81 -3.91 9.31 -17.39
N LYS A 82 -4.81 10.29 -17.54
CA LYS A 82 -6.26 10.06 -17.45
C LYS A 82 -6.72 9.11 -18.53
N ALA A 83 -6.27 9.29 -19.77
CA ALA A 83 -6.57 8.35 -20.87
C ALA A 83 -6.06 6.92 -20.58
N ALA A 84 -4.90 6.78 -19.95
CA ALA A 84 -4.33 5.49 -19.56
C ALA A 84 -5.08 4.83 -18.37
N GLN A 85 -5.55 5.64 -17.41
CA GLN A 85 -6.37 5.15 -16.29
C GLN A 85 -7.76 4.69 -16.74
N LEU A 86 -8.44 5.48 -17.58
CA LEU A 86 -9.74 5.10 -18.14
C LEU A 86 -9.64 3.82 -18.96
N ARG A 87 -8.55 3.65 -19.72
CA ARG A 87 -8.31 2.39 -20.44
C ARG A 87 -8.18 1.21 -19.51
N LYS A 88 -7.39 1.34 -18.43
CA LYS A 88 -7.29 0.28 -17.42
C LYS A 88 -8.67 -0.09 -16.88
N ILE A 89 -9.50 0.90 -16.56
CA ILE A 89 -10.89 0.68 -16.08
C ILE A 89 -11.70 -0.09 -17.13
N HIS A 90 -11.70 0.36 -18.38
CA HIS A 90 -12.47 -0.29 -19.44
C HIS A 90 -12.02 -1.72 -19.68
N LEU A 91 -10.71 -1.99 -19.67
CA LEU A 91 -10.17 -3.33 -19.78
C LEU A 91 -10.61 -4.24 -18.62
N LEU A 92 -10.71 -3.72 -17.40
CA LEU A 92 -11.21 -4.49 -16.26
C LEU A 92 -12.69 -4.85 -16.43
N ILE A 93 -13.52 -3.88 -16.83
CA ILE A 93 -14.95 -4.07 -17.11
C ILE A 93 -15.14 -5.13 -18.19
N ASP A 94 -14.39 -5.04 -19.29
CA ASP A 94 -14.49 -5.95 -20.43
C ASP A 94 -14.03 -7.37 -20.06
N LYS A 95 -12.91 -7.49 -19.33
CA LYS A 95 -12.38 -8.78 -18.89
C LYS A 95 -13.28 -9.47 -17.88
N ALA A 96 -13.88 -8.70 -16.97
CA ALA A 96 -14.84 -9.22 -16.00
C ALA A 96 -16.22 -9.46 -16.61
N ARG A 97 -16.48 -9.01 -17.85
CA ARG A 97 -17.77 -9.13 -18.56
C ARG A 97 -18.91 -8.58 -17.71
N VAL A 98 -18.72 -7.37 -17.20
CA VAL A 98 -19.74 -6.72 -16.36
C VAL A 98 -20.91 -6.31 -17.23
N GLU A 99 -22.12 -6.69 -16.81
CA GLU A 99 -23.39 -6.41 -17.48
C GLU A 99 -24.36 -5.77 -16.49
N GLU A 100 -25.44 -5.17 -17.00
CA GLU A 100 -26.41 -4.38 -16.21
C GLU A 100 -27.04 -5.15 -15.03
N HIS A 101 -27.26 -6.45 -15.20
CA HIS A 101 -27.91 -7.27 -14.16
C HIS A 101 -26.93 -7.77 -13.08
N HIS A 102 -25.64 -7.46 -13.20
CA HIS A 102 -24.63 -7.88 -12.22
C HIS A 102 -24.61 -6.97 -10.97
N GLU A 103 -24.10 -7.57 -9.89
CA GLU A 103 -23.76 -6.88 -8.65
C GLU A 103 -22.25 -6.92 -8.46
N LEU A 104 -21.60 -5.75 -8.53
CA LEU A 104 -20.16 -5.62 -8.47
C LEU A 104 -19.71 -5.19 -7.08
N LEU A 105 -18.76 -5.91 -6.49
CA LEU A 105 -18.07 -5.53 -5.26
C LEU A 105 -16.63 -5.09 -5.57
N GLU A 106 -16.26 -3.86 -5.22
CA GLU A 106 -14.87 -3.39 -5.24
C GLU A 106 -14.31 -3.29 -3.82
N ILE A 107 -13.27 -4.07 -3.55
CA ILE A 107 -12.54 -4.03 -2.28
C ILE A 107 -11.37 -3.06 -2.42
N GLY A 108 -11.41 -1.95 -1.69
CA GLY A 108 -10.44 -0.87 -1.81
C GLY A 108 -10.82 0.10 -2.93
N CYS A 109 -12.05 0.61 -2.93
CA CYS A 109 -12.61 1.46 -4.00
C CYS A 109 -11.96 2.85 -4.16
N GLY A 110 -11.04 3.21 -3.27
CA GLY A 110 -10.34 4.50 -3.30
C GLY A 110 -11.31 5.67 -3.35
N TRP A 111 -11.07 6.60 -4.27
CA TRP A 111 -11.84 7.83 -4.45
C TRP A 111 -13.06 7.68 -5.39
N GLY A 112 -13.50 6.46 -5.67
CA GLY A 112 -14.74 6.19 -6.42
C GLY A 112 -14.64 6.35 -7.94
N GLY A 113 -13.44 6.53 -8.50
CA GLY A 113 -13.28 6.66 -9.96
C GLY A 113 -13.74 5.42 -10.74
N PHE A 114 -13.48 4.20 -10.23
CA PHE A 114 -13.96 2.97 -10.88
C PHE A 114 -15.47 2.81 -10.76
N ALA A 115 -16.05 3.16 -9.61
CA ALA A 115 -17.48 3.11 -9.35
C ALA A 115 -18.30 3.90 -10.38
N ILE A 116 -17.89 5.15 -10.63
CA ILE A 116 -18.59 6.04 -11.56
C ILE A 116 -18.53 5.47 -12.99
N GLU A 117 -17.33 5.10 -13.45
CA GLU A 117 -17.13 4.59 -14.81
C GLU A 117 -17.86 3.28 -15.06
N VAL A 118 -17.85 2.34 -14.10
CA VAL A 118 -18.53 1.05 -14.30
C VAL A 118 -20.04 1.21 -14.32
N VAL A 119 -20.61 2.00 -13.39
CA VAL A 119 -22.06 2.22 -13.35
C VAL A 119 -22.53 3.01 -14.58
N GLN A 120 -21.82 4.05 -15.00
CA GLN A 120 -22.18 4.80 -16.21
C GLN A 120 -22.11 3.95 -17.48
N ARG A 121 -21.14 3.03 -17.56
CA ARG A 121 -20.94 2.21 -18.75
C ARG A 121 -21.87 1.01 -18.84
N THR A 122 -22.22 0.39 -17.71
CA THR A 122 -22.94 -0.90 -17.71
C THR A 122 -24.33 -0.83 -17.07
N GLY A 123 -24.62 0.19 -16.26
CA GLY A 123 -25.85 0.25 -15.46
C GLY A 123 -25.90 -0.75 -14.30
N CYS A 124 -24.81 -1.49 -14.04
CA CYS A 124 -24.79 -2.52 -13.00
C CYS A 124 -24.93 -1.94 -11.59
N ARG A 125 -25.37 -2.77 -10.64
CA ARG A 125 -25.34 -2.40 -9.23
C ARG A 125 -23.92 -2.50 -8.70
N TYR A 126 -23.44 -1.43 -8.06
CA TYR A 126 -22.08 -1.35 -7.55
C TYR A 126 -22.07 -1.20 -6.03
N THR A 127 -21.13 -1.87 -5.36
CA THR A 127 -20.81 -1.71 -3.94
C THR A 127 -19.30 -1.58 -3.80
N GLY A 128 -18.84 -0.46 -3.23
CA GLY A 128 -17.42 -0.22 -2.95
C GLY A 128 -17.17 -0.20 -1.45
N ILE A 129 -16.06 -0.81 -1.00
CA ILE A 129 -15.62 -0.72 0.39
C ILE A 129 -14.21 -0.13 0.46
N THR A 130 -13.98 0.74 1.45
CA THR A 130 -12.65 1.25 1.78
C THR A 130 -12.51 1.36 3.30
N LEU A 131 -11.26 1.30 3.80
CA LEU A 131 -10.95 1.51 5.21
C LEU A 131 -10.65 2.99 5.53
N SER A 132 -10.57 3.87 4.51
CA SER A 132 -10.33 5.31 4.67
C SER A 132 -11.64 6.10 4.61
N GLU A 133 -11.93 6.84 5.67
CA GLU A 133 -13.11 7.71 5.76
C GLU A 133 -13.04 8.88 4.78
N GLU A 134 -11.84 9.45 4.57
CA GLU A 134 -11.65 10.57 3.62
C GLU A 134 -11.83 10.14 2.17
N GLN A 135 -11.40 8.92 1.82
CA GLN A 135 -11.66 8.32 0.50
C GLN A 135 -13.15 8.08 0.30
N LEU A 136 -13.83 7.51 1.29
CA LEU A 136 -15.27 7.25 1.22
C LEU A 136 -16.05 8.55 1.02
N LYS A 137 -15.78 9.57 1.83
CA LYS A 137 -16.44 10.88 1.73
C LYS A 137 -16.23 11.54 0.37
N PHE A 138 -15.01 11.48 -0.18
CA PHE A 138 -14.74 12.02 -1.51
C PHE A 138 -15.45 11.22 -2.60
N ALA A 139 -15.43 9.88 -2.51
CA ALA A 139 -16.12 9.00 -3.45
C ALA A 139 -17.62 9.29 -3.48
N GLU A 140 -18.27 9.39 -2.31
CA GLU A 140 -19.69 9.73 -2.19
C GLU A 140 -20.02 11.09 -2.82
N GLN A 141 -19.20 12.11 -2.57
CA GLN A 141 -19.36 13.43 -3.19
C GLN A 141 -19.25 13.38 -4.71
N LYS A 142 -18.28 12.63 -5.23
CA LYS A 142 -18.02 12.53 -6.66
C LYS A 142 -19.09 11.71 -7.39
N VAL A 143 -19.56 10.61 -6.78
CA VAL A 143 -20.70 9.81 -7.25
C VAL A 143 -21.97 10.67 -7.32
N LYS A 144 -22.27 11.41 -6.25
CA LYS A 144 -23.42 12.34 -6.22
C LYS A 144 -23.31 13.43 -7.28
N ALA A 145 -22.11 14.00 -7.49
CA ALA A 145 -21.88 15.00 -8.52
C ALA A 145 -22.04 14.44 -9.95
N ALA A 146 -21.82 13.14 -10.14
CA ALA A 146 -22.05 12.43 -11.39
C ALA A 146 -23.53 12.03 -11.61
N GLY A 147 -24.43 12.31 -10.65
CA GLY A 147 -25.85 12.01 -10.75
C GLY A 147 -26.22 10.54 -10.53
N LEU A 148 -25.33 9.79 -9.85
CA LEU A 148 -25.50 8.38 -9.51
C LEU A 148 -25.91 8.18 -8.05
#